data_AF-A0A9W7M0Z1-F1
#
_entry.id   AF-A0A9W7M0Z1-F1
#
_cell.length_a   1.000
_cell.length_b   1.000
_cell.length_c   1.000
_cell.angle_alpha   90.00
_cell.angle_beta   90.00
_cell.angle_gamma   90.00
#
_symmetry.space_group_name_H-M   'P 1'
#
loop_
_entity.id
_entity.type
_entity.pdbx_description
1 polymer ?
#
loop_
_entity_poly.entity_id
_entity_poly.type
_entity_poly.pdbx_seq_one_letter_code
_entity_poly.pdbx_strand_id
1 'polypeptide(L)'
;MGMRMPDCETDHQMFSKTLTKTDVSVRLSFPAEALNHFKFPRGRDKVEFSVTDGMGNSWEFGLSKRNEARHSHPKPVLSSGWRAYVQAKGLKMDDRVILYRIMGRLVSKERKAQAQRKVRLFGKEIHGEAWVDVEKLKPEVSASIL
;
A
#
# COMPACT_ATOMS: atom_id res chain seq x y z
N MET A 1 31.52 -25.36 8.47
CA MET A 1 30.29 -24.76 9.04
C MET A 1 29.91 -23.59 8.13
N GLY A 2 29.05 -23.85 7.12
CA GLY A 2 28.67 -22.84 6.14
C GLY A 2 27.67 -21.87 6.75
N MET A 3 28.02 -20.58 6.83
CA MET A 3 27.05 -19.53 7.17
C MET A 3 26.00 -19.48 6.06
N ARG A 4 24.78 -19.88 6.40
CA ARG A 4 23.60 -19.70 5.56
C ARG A 4 23.42 -18.19 5.38
N MET A 5 23.73 -17.68 4.18
CA MET A 5 23.38 -16.32 3.79
C MET A 5 21.87 -16.17 3.98
N PRO A 6 21.38 -15.12 4.67
CA PRO A 6 19.94 -14.87 4.69
C PRO A 6 19.50 -14.67 3.24
N ASP A 7 18.49 -15.42 2.82
CA ASP A 7 17.83 -15.22 1.53
C ASP A 7 17.56 -13.71 1.42
N CYS A 8 18.13 -13.04 0.42
CA CYS A 8 18.02 -11.59 0.30
C CYS A 8 16.56 -11.23 0.02
N GLU A 9 15.82 -10.91 1.08
CA GLU A 9 14.44 -10.45 0.97
C GLU A 9 14.45 -9.15 0.15
N THR A 10 13.87 -9.21 -1.04
CA THR A 10 13.79 -8.09 -1.98
C THR A 10 12.33 -7.66 -2.13
N ASP A 11 12.07 -6.37 -1.95
CA ASP A 11 10.73 -5.82 -2.08
C ASP A 11 10.45 -5.49 -3.55
N HIS A 12 9.62 -6.30 -4.21
CA HIS A 12 9.16 -6.05 -5.58
C HIS A 12 7.92 -5.15 -5.56
N GLN A 13 8.06 -3.93 -6.06
CA GLN A 13 6.96 -2.96 -6.14
C GLN A 13 5.87 -3.46 -7.10
N MET A 14 4.68 -3.69 -6.58
CA MET A 14 3.50 -4.10 -7.34
C MET A 14 2.80 -2.90 -8.00
N PHE A 15 2.67 -1.80 -7.25
CA PHE A 15 2.23 -0.52 -7.80
C PHE A 15 2.61 0.64 -6.88
N SER A 16 2.61 1.84 -7.45
CA SER A 16 2.62 3.12 -6.74
C SER A 16 1.48 3.99 -7.28
N LYS A 17 0.73 4.62 -6.38
CA LYS A 17 -0.39 5.48 -6.75
C LYS A 17 -0.46 6.73 -5.87
N THR A 18 -0.53 7.90 -6.49
CA THR A 18 -0.93 9.15 -5.82
C THR A 18 -2.44 9.16 -5.61
N LEU A 19 -2.86 9.44 -4.38
CA LEU A 19 -4.25 9.35 -3.96
C LEU A 19 -5.07 10.55 -4.42
N THR A 20 -6.19 10.27 -5.07
CA THR A 20 -7.22 11.27 -5.40
C THR A 20 -8.15 11.49 -4.21
N LYS A 21 -8.98 12.55 -4.27
CA LYS A 21 -10.06 12.80 -3.30
C LYS A 21 -10.97 11.57 -3.11
N THR A 22 -11.32 10.87 -4.19
CA THR A 22 -12.17 9.67 -4.14
C THR A 22 -11.47 8.51 -3.47
N ASP A 23 -10.16 8.35 -3.71
CA ASP A 23 -9.37 7.32 -3.06
C ASP A 23 -9.40 7.49 -1.54
N VAL A 24 -9.22 8.71 -1.04
CA VAL A 24 -9.22 8.99 0.40
C VAL A 24 -10.62 8.88 1.02
N SER A 25 -11.64 9.40 0.34
CA SER A 25 -12.99 9.52 0.93
C SER A 25 -13.85 8.25 0.83
N VAL A 26 -13.63 7.40 -0.18
CA VAL A 26 -14.53 6.28 -0.49
C VAL A 26 -13.79 4.95 -0.60
N ARG A 27 -12.94 4.79 -1.62
CA ARG A 27 -12.26 3.54 -1.98
C ARG A 27 -11.09 3.81 -2.91
N LEU A 28 -10.01 3.05 -2.80
CA LEU A 28 -8.89 3.15 -3.73
C LEU A 28 -9.32 2.58 -5.08
N SER A 29 -9.24 3.39 -6.15
CA SER A 29 -9.27 2.86 -7.52
C SER A 29 -7.95 2.16 -7.78
N PHE A 30 -7.96 0.84 -7.80
CA PHE A 30 -6.76 0.04 -7.88
C PHE A 30 -6.19 0.09 -9.31
N PRO A 31 -4.85 0.18 -9.50
CA PRO A 31 -4.26 0.13 -10.84
C PRO A 31 -4.59 -1.20 -11.52
N ALA A 32 -5.09 -1.16 -12.76
CA ALA A 32 -5.58 -2.36 -13.44
C ALA A 32 -4.44 -3.32 -13.78
N GLU A 33 -3.27 -2.79 -14.12
CA GLU A 33 -2.05 -3.53 -14.43
C GLU A 33 -1.56 -4.35 -13.22
N ALA A 34 -1.78 -3.83 -12.00
CA ALA A 34 -1.39 -4.49 -10.77
C ALA A 34 -2.27 -5.70 -10.42
N LEU A 35 -3.41 -5.91 -11.11
CA LEU A 35 -4.24 -7.10 -10.94
C LEU A 35 -3.50 -8.40 -11.27
N ASN A 36 -2.50 -8.34 -12.15
CA ASN A 36 -1.72 -9.52 -12.57
C ASN A 36 -0.98 -10.20 -11.40
N HIS A 37 -0.76 -9.48 -10.30
CA HIS A 37 -0.16 -10.00 -9.07
C HIS A 37 -1.16 -10.70 -8.13
N PHE A 38 -2.45 -10.73 -8.48
CA PHE A 38 -3.52 -11.32 -7.69
C PHE A 38 -4.18 -12.45 -8.45
N LYS A 39 -4.49 -13.53 -7.73
CA LYS A 39 -5.26 -14.66 -8.26
C LYS A 39 -6.64 -14.61 -7.64
N PHE A 40 -7.65 -14.51 -8.49
CA PHE A 40 -9.04 -14.56 -8.07
C PHE A 40 -9.52 -16.02 -8.12
N PRO A 41 -10.26 -16.50 -7.11
CA PRO A 41 -10.88 -17.81 -7.18
C PRO A 41 -11.84 -17.89 -8.38
N ARG A 42 -11.97 -19.09 -8.98
CA ARG A 42 -12.85 -19.30 -10.14
C ARG A 42 -14.28 -18.85 -9.80
N GLY A 43 -14.87 -18.02 -10.67
CA GLY A 43 -16.22 -17.49 -10.49
C GLY A 43 -16.35 -16.40 -9.41
N ARG A 44 -15.25 -15.89 -8.87
CA ARG A 44 -15.26 -14.77 -7.91
C ARG A 44 -14.59 -13.54 -8.52
N ASP A 45 -15.21 -12.39 -8.30
CA ASP A 45 -14.67 -11.08 -8.72
C ASP A 45 -14.07 -10.29 -7.54
N LYS A 46 -13.86 -10.97 -6.41
CA LYS A 46 -13.25 -10.41 -5.18
C LYS A 46 -12.22 -11.39 -4.61
N VAL A 47 -11.14 -10.84 -4.06
CA VAL A 47 -10.14 -11.55 -3.26
C VAL A 47 -9.77 -10.72 -2.04
N GLU A 48 -9.44 -11.38 -0.94
CA GLU A 48 -8.93 -10.76 0.28
C GLU A 48 -7.43 -11.07 0.42
N PHE A 49 -6.66 -10.10 0.91
CA PHE A 49 -5.23 -10.26 1.16
C PHE A 49 -4.78 -9.35 2.30
N SER A 50 -3.75 -9.79 3.01
CA SER A 50 -3.13 -9.02 4.08
C SER A 50 -1.85 -8.34 3.61
N VAL A 51 -1.53 -7.21 4.23
CA VAL A 51 -0.28 -6.48 4.06
C VAL A 51 0.26 -6.07 5.42
N THR A 52 1.58 -6.00 5.56
CA THR A 52 2.24 -5.44 6.74
C THR A 52 2.69 -4.01 6.43
N ASP A 53 2.47 -3.08 7.34
CA ASP A 53 2.97 -1.71 7.20
C ASP A 53 4.39 -1.53 7.78
N GLY A 54 4.96 -0.33 7.66
CA GLY A 54 6.33 -0.06 8.12
C GLY A 54 6.48 -0.05 9.65
N MET A 55 5.37 -0.05 10.38
CA MET A 55 5.32 -0.21 11.83
C MET A 55 5.04 -1.66 12.26
N GLY A 56 4.93 -2.60 11.32
CA GLY A 56 4.63 -4.01 11.60
C GLY A 56 3.15 -4.35 11.81
N ASN A 57 2.22 -3.40 11.63
CA ASN A 57 0.79 -3.71 11.75
C ASN A 57 0.29 -4.43 10.50
N SER A 58 -0.60 -5.41 10.70
CA SER A 58 -1.26 -6.14 9.62
C SER A 58 -2.58 -5.47 9.22
N TRP A 59 -2.80 -5.31 7.93
CA TRP A 59 -4.01 -4.75 7.34
C TRP A 59 -4.59 -5.72 6.33
N GLU A 60 -5.88 -6.04 6.47
CA GLU A 60 -6.60 -6.87 5.52
C GLU A 60 -7.37 -6.01 4.52
N PHE A 61 -7.18 -6.26 3.23
CA PHE A 61 -7.86 -5.54 2.16
C PHE A 61 -8.70 -6.46 1.29
N GLY A 62 -9.87 -5.95 0.90
CA GLY A 62 -10.71 -6.57 -0.11
C GLY A 62 -10.51 -5.91 -1.47
N LEU A 63 -9.92 -6.63 -2.40
CA LEU A 63 -9.78 -6.24 -3.81
C LEU A 63 -10.92 -6.83 -4.63
N SER A 64 -11.70 -5.99 -5.28
CA SER A 64 -12.74 -6.43 -6.22
C SER A 64 -12.56 -5.81 -7.60
N LYS A 65 -13.09 -6.49 -8.61
CA LYS A 65 -13.21 -6.00 -9.99
C LYS A 65 -14.65 -6.21 -10.48
N ARG A 66 -14.99 -5.55 -11.58
CA ARG A 66 -16.22 -5.81 -12.33
C ARG A 66 -16.17 -7.20 -12.92
N ASN A 67 -17.33 -7.83 -13.01
CA ASN A 67 -17.47 -9.14 -13.63
C ASN A 67 -17.12 -9.09 -15.12
N GLU A 68 -16.17 -9.91 -15.53
CA GLU A 68 -15.64 -9.92 -16.90
C GLU A 68 -16.65 -10.48 -17.92
N ALA A 69 -17.60 -11.32 -17.50
CA ALA A 69 -18.65 -11.80 -18.39
C ALA A 69 -19.67 -10.70 -18.77
N ARG A 70 -19.69 -9.58 -18.04
CA ARG A 70 -20.62 -8.45 -18.28
C ARG A 70 -19.92 -7.17 -18.72
N HIS A 71 -18.60 -7.07 -18.55
CA HIS A 71 -17.87 -5.83 -18.74
C HIS A 71 -16.48 -6.07 -19.35
N SER A 72 -16.12 -5.27 -20.36
CA SER A 72 -14.80 -5.28 -21.00
C SER A 72 -13.70 -4.64 -20.14
N HIS A 73 -14.06 -3.86 -19.11
CA HIS A 73 -13.11 -3.13 -18.27
C HIS A 73 -13.27 -3.53 -16.79
N PRO A 74 -12.20 -4.03 -16.14
CA PRO A 74 -12.31 -4.57 -14.79
C PRO A 74 -12.56 -3.51 -13.72
N LYS A 75 -12.11 -2.26 -13.89
CA LYS A 75 -12.24 -1.16 -12.91
C LYS A 75 -12.06 -1.61 -11.44
N PRO A 76 -10.88 -2.12 -11.07
CA PRO A 76 -10.70 -2.72 -9.77
C PRO A 76 -10.64 -1.68 -8.64
N VAL A 77 -11.02 -2.09 -7.43
CA VAL A 77 -11.06 -1.22 -6.25
C VAL A 77 -10.62 -1.97 -4.99
N LEU A 78 -9.93 -1.28 -4.07
CA LEU A 78 -9.82 -1.71 -2.66
C LEU A 78 -10.93 -1.05 -1.87
N SER A 79 -11.86 -1.86 -1.36
CA SER A 79 -13.00 -1.38 -0.57
C SER A 79 -12.87 -1.76 0.89
N SER A 80 -12.88 -3.07 1.19
CA SER A 80 -12.76 -3.58 2.56
C SER A 80 -11.39 -3.23 3.15
N GLY A 81 -11.36 -2.79 4.41
CA GLY A 81 -10.16 -2.39 5.16
C GLY A 81 -9.51 -1.07 4.72
N TRP A 82 -9.73 -0.62 3.49
CA TRP A 82 -9.07 0.58 2.95
C TRP A 82 -9.41 1.86 3.72
N ARG A 83 -10.69 2.11 4.02
CA ARG A 83 -11.08 3.32 4.77
C ARG A 83 -10.51 3.35 6.18
N ALA A 84 -10.41 2.19 6.84
CA ALA A 84 -9.79 2.07 8.16
C ALA A 84 -8.29 2.40 8.08
N TYR A 85 -7.59 1.88 7.05
CA TYR A 85 -6.19 2.22 6.79
C TYR A 85 -5.98 3.72 6.56
N VAL A 86 -6.81 4.34 5.71
CA VAL A 86 -6.76 5.78 5.44
C VAL A 86 -6.88 6.60 6.72
N GLN A 87 -7.86 6.27 7.56
CA GLN A 87 -8.10 6.98 8.83
C GLN A 87 -6.94 6.79 9.82
N ALA A 88 -6.50 5.55 10.04
CA ALA A 88 -5.44 5.25 11.00
C ALA A 88 -4.07 5.83 10.59
N LYS A 89 -3.81 5.91 9.29
CA LYS A 89 -2.59 6.52 8.75
C LYS A 89 -2.73 8.04 8.54
N GLY A 90 -3.94 8.60 8.61
CA GLY A 90 -4.17 10.02 8.37
C GLY A 90 -3.82 10.42 6.93
N LEU A 91 -4.15 9.57 5.96
CA LEU A 91 -3.85 9.81 4.54
C LEU A 91 -4.73 10.93 3.98
N LYS A 92 -4.14 11.72 3.09
CA LYS A 92 -4.75 12.88 2.44
C LYS A 92 -4.64 12.75 0.92
N MET A 93 -5.38 13.61 0.22
CA MET A 93 -5.20 13.76 -1.22
C MET A 93 -3.74 14.13 -1.49
N ASP A 94 -3.20 13.63 -2.60
CA ASP A 94 -1.80 13.78 -3.03
C ASP A 94 -0.75 13.03 -2.20
N ASP A 95 -1.14 12.35 -1.12
CA ASP A 95 -0.29 11.31 -0.55
C ASP A 95 -0.14 10.16 -1.56
N ARG A 96 0.91 9.37 -1.42
CA ARG A 96 1.22 8.23 -2.27
C ARG A 96 1.13 6.94 -1.48
N VAL A 97 0.49 5.92 -2.05
CA VAL A 97 0.51 4.56 -1.51
C VAL A 97 1.28 3.65 -2.46
N ILE A 98 2.12 2.81 -1.87
CA ILE A 98 2.93 1.83 -2.58
C ILE A 98 2.67 0.46 -1.97
N LEU A 99 2.41 -0.52 -2.83
CA LEU A 99 2.28 -1.91 -2.42
C LEU A 99 3.46 -2.70 -2.98
N TYR A 100 4.08 -3.51 -2.13
CA TYR A 100 5.19 -4.39 -2.47
C TYR A 100 4.82 -5.84 -2.23
N ARG A 101 5.43 -6.73 -3.00
CA ARG A 101 5.53 -8.16 -2.72
C ARG A 101 6.94 -8.46 -2.21
N ILE A 102 7.06 -9.17 -1.10
CA ILE A 102 8.37 -9.58 -0.59
C ILE A 102 8.79 -10.84 -1.35
N MET A 103 9.88 -10.77 -2.09
CA MET A 103 10.52 -11.89 -2.81
C MET A 103 11.68 -12.43 -1.96
N GLY A 104 11.90 -13.74 -1.95
CA GLY A 104 13.04 -14.34 -1.22
C GLY A 104 12.67 -15.53 -0.35
N ARG A 105 11.40 -15.69 0.04
CA ARG A 105 10.91 -16.96 0.60
C ARG A 105 10.29 -17.77 -0.51
N LEU A 106 10.62 -19.06 -0.57
CA LEU A 106 10.19 -20.01 -1.60
C LEU A 106 8.65 -20.07 -1.81
N VAL A 107 7.86 -19.47 -0.92
CA VAL A 107 6.38 -19.39 -0.99
C VAL A 107 5.80 -18.08 -0.40
N SER A 108 6.52 -16.95 -0.33
CA SER A 108 5.95 -15.74 0.31
C SER A 108 4.73 -15.18 -0.45
N LYS A 109 3.59 -15.20 0.24
CA LYS A 109 2.40 -14.37 -0.05
C LYS A 109 2.47 -13.01 0.64
N GLU A 110 3.57 -12.75 1.34
CA GLU A 110 3.78 -11.56 2.14
C GLU A 110 3.84 -10.30 1.26
N ARG A 111 3.15 -9.28 1.71
CA ARG A 111 3.04 -7.99 1.04
C ARG A 111 3.25 -6.89 2.04
N LYS A 112 3.83 -5.78 1.59
CA LYS A 112 4.03 -4.59 2.39
C LYS A 112 3.27 -3.41 1.79
N ALA A 113 2.67 -2.59 2.63
CA ALA A 113 2.08 -1.32 2.20
C ALA A 113 2.80 -0.14 2.85
N GLN A 114 3.24 0.80 2.02
CA GLN A 114 3.83 2.06 2.47
C GLN A 114 2.95 3.22 2.03
N ALA A 115 2.80 4.20 2.91
CA ALA A 115 2.18 5.47 2.59
C ALA A 115 3.19 6.59 2.76
N GLN A 116 3.28 7.46 1.76
CA GLN A 116 4.24 8.54 1.70
C GLN A 116 3.53 9.88 1.50
N ARG A 117 4.05 10.92 2.13
CA ARG A 117 3.61 12.29 1.94
C ARG A 117 4.72 13.09 1.30
N LYS A 118 4.34 13.89 0.32
CA LYS A 118 5.23 14.86 -0.30
C LYS A 118 5.46 16.01 0.67
N VAL A 119 6.72 16.26 1.03
CA VAL A 119 7.10 17.42 1.83
C VAL A 119 7.69 18.50 0.93
N ARG A 120 7.29 19.75 1.17
CA ARG A 120 7.87 20.93 0.54
C ARG A 120 8.73 21.62 1.60
N LEU A 121 10.04 21.63 1.40
CA LEU A 121 10.96 22.34 2.27
C LEU A 121 11.06 23.78 1.76
N PHE A 122 10.73 24.76 2.59
CA PHE A 122 10.89 26.17 2.27
C PHE A 122 12.07 26.73 3.07
N GLY A 123 13.11 27.20 2.38
CA GLY A 123 14.29 27.82 2.97
C GLY A 123 15.59 27.35 2.31
N LYS A 124 16.27 28.28 1.63
CA LYS A 124 17.55 28.14 0.91
C LYS A 124 17.68 26.90 0.01
N GLU A 125 17.41 27.13 -1.26
CA GLU A 125 17.89 26.39 -2.43
C GLU A 125 17.92 24.85 -2.28
N ILE A 126 16.76 24.26 -2.05
CA ILE A 126 16.54 22.83 -2.28
C ILE A 126 15.55 22.72 -3.44
N HIS A 127 16.07 22.62 -4.66
CA HIS A 127 15.27 22.26 -5.84
C HIS A 127 14.97 20.75 -5.77
N GLY A 128 13.99 20.36 -4.95
CA GLY A 128 13.65 18.95 -4.80
C GLY A 128 12.31 18.70 -4.15
N GLU A 129 11.60 17.69 -4.67
CA GLU A 129 10.44 17.11 -4.04
C GLU A 129 10.87 15.88 -3.24
N ALA A 130 10.64 15.85 -1.93
CA ALA A 130 10.95 14.69 -1.10
C ALA A 130 9.66 13.96 -0.68
N TRP A 131 9.72 12.63 -0.69
CA TRP A 131 8.67 11.76 -0.16
C TRP A 131 9.12 11.20 1.18
N VAL A 132 8.29 11.35 2.20
CA VAL A 132 8.56 10.82 3.55
C VAL A 132 7.44 9.86 3.92
N ASP A 133 7.79 8.72 4.53
CA ASP A 133 6.79 7.77 5.02
C ASP A 133 5.91 8.45 6.07
N VAL A 134 4.59 8.33 5.92
CA VAL A 134 3.60 8.99 6.80
C VAL A 134 3.75 8.55 8.25
N GLU A 135 4.23 7.33 8.47
CA GLU A 135 4.52 6.79 9.81
C GLU A 135 5.65 7.54 10.52
N LYS A 136 6.63 8.06 9.78
CA LYS A 136 7.73 8.88 10.31
C LYS A 136 7.33 10.33 10.56
N LEU A 137 6.16 10.76 10.08
CA LEU A 137 5.61 12.10 10.31
C LEU A 137 4.74 12.20 11.55
N LYS A 138 4.38 11.06 12.17
CA LYS A 138 3.67 11.09 13.44
C LYS A 138 4.66 11.56 14.51
N PRO A 139 4.37 12.63 15.27
CA PRO A 139 5.21 12.99 16.40
C PRO A 139 5.26 11.77 17.32
N GLU A 140 6.48 11.45 17.76
CA GLU A 140 6.73 10.45 18.79
C GLU A 140 5.78 10.78 19.93
N VAL A 141 4.87 9.85 20.25
CA VAL A 141 3.84 10.06 21.27
C VAL A 141 4.56 10.64 22.47
N SER A 142 4.17 11.85 22.86
CA SER A 142 4.78 12.59 23.95
C SER A 142 5.06 11.64 25.09
N ALA A 143 6.35 11.39 25.35
CA ALA A 143 6.82 11.00 26.66
C ALA A 143 6.59 12.23 27.56
N SER A 144 5.32 12.52 27.83
CA SER A 144 4.90 13.40 28.89
C SER A 144 5.18 12.63 30.16
N ILE A 145 6.34 12.94 30.72
CA ILE A 145 6.70 12.87 32.13
C ILE A 145 5.44 12.93 32.98
N LEU A 146 5.18 11.85 33.72
CA LEU A 146 4.59 11.86 35.04
C LEU A 146 5.49 11.03 35.96
#